data_AF-A0A948F2R3-F1
#
_entry.id   AF-A0A948F2R3-F1
#
_cell.length_a   1.000
_cell.length_b   1.000
_cell.length_c   1.000
_cell.angle_alpha   90.00
_cell.angle_beta   90.00
_cell.angle_gamma   90.00
#
_symmetry.space_group_name_H-M   'P 1'
#
loop_
_entity.id
_entity.type
_entity.pdbx_description
1 polymer ?
#
loop_
_entity_poly.entity_id
_entity_poly.type
_entity_poly.pdbx_seq_one_letter_code
_entity_poly.pdbx_strand_id
1 'polypeptide(L)'
;MKAVDEDSAKQMESWIWRNFRLELPTDWEMLQFARDPEKGRCAFADRYRYRLEFNWRQVPGAPDFERMMGDYRARLESSGDSAKVTDLSAGAWRGLCVIQEKGSTARFGRYFVESGCLVELVFLWPEAPEEQLERAILKSFGPEPETRTGARRWRTFGLDLCVPATFSFSQCIVQPALAHLEFAGPRRPVRWSFRRLGLVPRWLKNPVGDWLAAQTSKSIRQPRRSALDVAGHRMERIEGAFIPHGLLKARGLYDAAAWTCPKDQRLYHLERIRARSDSAPPPPPHQVLSCCEELRRHS
;
A
#
# COMPACT_ATOMS: atom_id res chain seq x y z
N MET A 1 -16.38 -34.84 14.02
CA MET A 1 -15.52 -33.85 13.34
C MET A 1 -15.84 -33.93 11.86
N LYS A 2 -16.52 -32.93 11.30
CA LYS A 2 -16.70 -32.84 9.84
C LYS A 2 -15.36 -32.43 9.24
N ALA A 3 -14.87 -33.21 8.28
CA ALA A 3 -13.82 -32.76 7.38
C ALA A 3 -14.29 -31.45 6.76
N VAL A 4 -13.59 -30.37 7.09
CA VAL A 4 -13.78 -29.08 6.44
C VAL A 4 -13.20 -29.25 5.05
N ASP A 5 -14.00 -28.99 4.01
CA ASP A 5 -13.54 -28.91 2.62
C ASP A 5 -12.31 -28.00 2.56
N GLU A 6 -11.14 -28.62 2.44
CA GLU A 6 -9.82 -27.98 2.56
C GLU A 6 -9.33 -27.36 1.24
N ASP A 7 -10.22 -27.24 0.25
CA ASP A 7 -9.86 -26.84 -1.12
C ASP A 7 -10.67 -25.62 -1.62
N SER A 8 -11.16 -24.78 -0.70
CA SER A 8 -11.62 -23.45 -1.09
C SER A 8 -10.38 -22.64 -1.49
N ALA A 9 -10.17 -22.48 -2.80
CA ALA A 9 -9.12 -21.65 -3.35
C ALA A 9 -9.06 -20.30 -2.60
N LYS A 10 -7.95 -20.05 -1.88
CA LYS A 10 -7.79 -18.84 -1.07
C LYS A 10 -8.03 -17.62 -1.97
N GLN A 11 -8.99 -16.79 -1.60
CA GLN A 11 -9.24 -15.56 -2.32
C GLN A 11 -8.03 -14.64 -2.17
N MET A 12 -7.50 -14.17 -3.31
CA MET A 12 -6.32 -13.32 -3.37
C MET A 12 -6.71 -11.84 -3.51
N GLU A 13 -5.92 -10.94 -2.92
CA GLU A 13 -6.01 -9.50 -3.08
C GLU A 13 -4.66 -8.92 -3.49
N SER A 14 -4.69 -7.94 -4.41
CA SER A 14 -3.53 -7.17 -4.80
C SER A 14 -3.15 -6.13 -3.73
N TRP A 15 -1.87 -6.13 -3.38
CA TRP A 15 -1.18 -5.13 -2.59
C TRP A 15 -0.18 -4.39 -3.47
N ILE A 16 -0.09 -3.08 -3.31
CA ILE A 16 0.90 -2.24 -3.98
C ILE A 16 1.58 -1.34 -2.96
N TRP A 17 2.88 -1.54 -2.77
CA TRP A 17 3.72 -0.77 -1.86
C TRP A 17 5.07 -0.46 -2.52
N ARG A 18 5.51 0.80 -2.45
CA ARG A 18 6.80 1.25 -3.02
C ARG A 18 6.99 0.84 -4.49
N ASN A 19 5.97 1.04 -5.31
CA ASN A 19 5.94 0.67 -6.74
C ASN A 19 6.13 -0.83 -7.03
N PHE A 20 5.97 -1.69 -6.02
CA PHE A 20 5.90 -3.13 -6.24
C PHE A 20 4.49 -3.61 -5.95
N ARG A 21 3.99 -4.48 -6.82
CA ARG A 21 2.73 -5.17 -6.66
C ARG A 21 2.97 -6.62 -6.29
N LEU A 22 2.07 -7.18 -5.50
CA LEU A 22 1.97 -8.61 -5.23
C LEU A 22 0.53 -8.97 -4.88
N GLU A 23 0.13 -10.22 -5.11
CA GLU A 23 -1.16 -10.76 -4.69
C GLU A 23 -0.96 -11.65 -3.48
N LEU A 24 -1.79 -11.46 -2.44
CA LEU A 24 -1.72 -12.21 -1.18
C LEU A 24 -3.11 -12.72 -0.79
N PRO A 25 -3.21 -13.78 0.02
CA PRO A 25 -4.49 -14.18 0.61
C PRO A 25 -5.19 -13.01 1.31
N THR A 26 -6.50 -12.93 1.15
CA THR A 26 -7.35 -11.85 1.71
C THR A 26 -7.39 -11.80 3.24
N ASP A 27 -7.03 -12.90 3.90
CA ASP A 27 -6.90 -12.99 5.35
C ASP A 27 -5.52 -12.57 5.87
N TRP A 28 -4.59 -12.22 4.97
CA TRP A 28 -3.27 -11.69 5.34
C TRP A 28 -3.31 -10.16 5.43
N GLU A 29 -2.75 -9.63 6.52
CA GLU A 29 -2.66 -8.21 6.79
C GLU A 29 -1.19 -7.77 6.93
N MET A 30 -0.86 -6.58 6.43
CA MET A 30 0.44 -5.96 6.67
C MET A 30 0.51 -5.40 8.09
N LEU A 31 1.37 -5.96 8.95
CA LEU A 31 1.53 -5.53 10.34
C LEU A 31 2.78 -4.68 10.58
N GLN A 32 3.78 -4.81 9.72
CA GLN A 32 5.00 -3.98 9.78
C GLN A 32 5.29 -3.41 8.41
N PHE A 33 5.78 -2.17 8.37
CA PHE A 33 6.16 -1.51 7.12
C PHE A 33 7.27 -0.47 7.37
N ALA A 34 8.12 -0.30 6.37
CA ALA A 34 9.10 0.77 6.31
C ALA A 34 8.70 1.83 5.27
N ARG A 35 9.06 3.08 5.55
CA ARG A 35 8.80 4.23 4.66
C ARG A 35 10.00 4.63 3.81
N ASP A 36 11.18 4.17 4.17
CA ASP A 36 12.43 4.52 3.49
C ASP A 36 12.43 3.90 2.08
N PRO A 37 12.51 4.75 1.03
CA PRO A 37 12.46 4.28 -0.35
C PRO A 37 13.75 3.59 -0.78
N GLU A 38 14.85 3.67 -0.03
CA GLU A 38 16.12 3.03 -0.39
C GLU A 38 16.22 1.63 0.21
N LYS A 39 15.75 1.43 1.44
CA LYS A 39 15.80 0.13 2.12
C LYS A 39 14.64 -0.03 3.09
N GLY A 40 14.15 -1.25 3.25
CA GLY A 40 13.05 -1.50 4.17
C GLY A 40 12.43 -2.87 4.06
N ARG A 41 11.35 -3.05 4.83
CA ARG A 41 10.61 -4.30 4.96
C ARG A 41 9.13 -4.02 5.14
N CYS A 42 8.30 -4.87 4.57
CA CYS A 42 6.91 -5.10 4.95
C CYS A 42 6.78 -6.52 5.50
N ALA A 43 6.00 -6.71 6.57
CA ALA A 43 5.69 -8.03 7.09
C ALA A 43 4.17 -8.25 7.10
N PHE A 44 3.75 -9.38 6.55
CA PHE A 44 2.37 -9.80 6.42
C PHE A 44 2.12 -10.99 7.34
N ALA A 45 0.98 -11.00 7.99
CA ALA A 45 0.54 -12.04 8.91
C ALA A 45 -0.90 -12.44 8.61
N ASP A 46 -1.23 -13.69 8.86
CA ASP A 46 -2.63 -14.09 9.00
C ASP A 46 -3.10 -13.80 10.44
N ARG A 47 -4.26 -14.33 10.82
CA ARG A 47 -4.81 -14.23 12.18
C ARG A 47 -3.87 -14.75 13.28
N TYR A 48 -2.97 -15.67 12.96
CA TYR A 48 -2.19 -16.43 13.92
C TYR A 48 -0.72 -16.01 13.98
N ARG A 49 -0.10 -15.71 12.83
CA ARG A 49 1.35 -15.50 12.74
C ARG A 49 1.77 -14.81 11.44
N TYR A 50 3.02 -14.34 11.43
CA TYR A 50 3.67 -13.86 10.21
C TYR A 50 3.79 -14.99 9.18
N ARG A 51 3.56 -14.64 7.92
CA ARG A 51 3.58 -15.56 6.78
C ARG A 51 4.52 -15.13 5.68
N LEU A 52 4.70 -13.82 5.49
CA LEU A 52 5.54 -13.27 4.44
C LEU A 52 6.26 -12.02 4.90
N GLU A 53 7.55 -11.93 4.58
CA GLU A 53 8.30 -10.69 4.59
C GLU A 53 8.62 -10.26 3.16
N PHE A 54 8.39 -8.98 2.86
CA PHE A 54 8.82 -8.33 1.63
C PHE A 54 9.90 -7.32 1.99
N ASN A 55 11.14 -7.64 1.68
CA ASN A 55 12.31 -6.82 1.93
C ASN A 55 12.81 -6.16 0.65
N TRP A 56 13.36 -4.96 0.76
CA TRP A 56 13.96 -4.28 -0.37
C TRP A 56 15.22 -3.51 0.00
N ARG A 57 16.10 -3.36 -0.99
CA ARG A 57 17.28 -2.51 -0.91
C ARG A 57 17.70 -2.03 -2.30
N GLN A 58 17.85 -0.72 -2.47
CA GLN A 58 18.51 -0.15 -3.64
C GLN A 58 19.99 -0.54 -3.61
N VAL A 59 20.50 -0.96 -4.76
CA VAL A 59 21.88 -1.39 -4.96
C VAL A 59 22.39 -0.79 -6.25
N PRO A 60 23.70 -0.49 -6.36
CA PRO A 60 24.26 0.20 -7.53
C PRO A 60 24.24 -0.64 -8.82
N GLY A 61 24.04 -1.96 -8.70
CA GLY A 61 24.00 -2.87 -9.84
C GLY A 61 23.49 -4.25 -9.45
N ALA A 62 23.35 -5.12 -10.45
CA ALA A 62 22.93 -6.50 -10.24
C ALA A 62 23.91 -7.21 -9.30
N PRO A 63 23.44 -7.85 -8.21
CA PRO A 63 24.33 -8.63 -7.36
C PRO A 63 24.74 -9.92 -8.07
N ASP A 64 25.90 -10.44 -7.70
CA ASP A 64 26.28 -11.83 -7.99
C ASP A 64 25.39 -12.76 -7.14
N PHE A 65 24.30 -13.23 -7.75
CA PHE A 65 23.30 -14.06 -7.06
C PHE A 65 23.87 -15.39 -6.62
N GLU A 66 24.72 -16.04 -7.40
CA GLU A 66 25.25 -17.35 -7.03
C GLU A 66 26.15 -17.22 -5.80
N ARG A 67 27.05 -16.24 -5.80
CA ARG A 67 27.87 -15.95 -4.63
C ARG A 67 27.02 -15.56 -3.43
N MET A 68 26.05 -14.66 -3.59
CA MET A 68 25.19 -14.20 -2.49
C MET A 68 24.39 -15.35 -1.87
N MET A 69 23.82 -16.24 -2.69
CA MET A 69 23.06 -17.40 -2.21
C MET A 69 23.98 -18.45 -1.60
N GLY A 70 25.18 -18.65 -2.14
CA GLY A 70 26.21 -19.52 -1.56
C GLY A 70 26.68 -19.06 -0.17
N ASP A 71 26.98 -17.76 -0.03
CA ASP A 71 27.34 -17.15 1.26
C ASP A 71 26.19 -17.30 2.29
N TYR A 72 24.94 -17.18 1.84
CA TYR A 72 23.78 -17.36 2.71
C TYR A 72 23.59 -18.82 3.13
N ARG A 73 23.71 -19.78 2.20
CA ARG A 73 23.69 -21.22 2.50
C ARG A 73 24.74 -21.58 3.54
N ALA A 74 25.99 -21.17 3.32
CA ALA A 74 27.09 -21.49 4.24
C ALA A 74 26.84 -20.95 5.65
N ARG A 75 26.17 -19.80 5.79
CA ARG A 75 25.74 -19.25 7.08
C ARG A 75 24.64 -20.10 7.74
N LEU A 76 23.68 -20.58 6.98
CA LEU A 76 22.62 -21.45 7.49
C LEU A 76 23.20 -22.79 7.96
N GLU A 77 24.05 -23.41 7.16
CA GLU A 77 24.68 -24.70 7.49
C GLU A 77 25.64 -24.61 8.69
N SER A 78 26.31 -23.46 8.87
CA SER A 78 27.21 -23.25 10.03
C SER A 78 26.49 -22.86 11.32
N SER A 79 25.19 -22.52 11.27
CA SER A 79 24.41 -22.11 12.45
C SER A 79 24.03 -23.27 13.40
N GLY A 80 24.39 -24.51 13.06
CA GLY A 80 24.36 -25.65 13.99
C GLY A 80 23.01 -26.35 14.16
N ASP A 81 21.92 -25.80 13.61
CA ASP A 81 20.65 -26.52 13.51
C ASP A 81 20.76 -27.56 12.40
N SER A 82 20.26 -28.78 12.64
CA SER A 82 20.22 -29.91 11.68
C SER A 82 19.25 -29.67 10.50
N ALA A 83 19.13 -28.42 10.06
CA ALA A 83 18.20 -27.97 9.07
C ALA A 83 18.66 -28.39 7.67
N LYS A 84 17.76 -29.08 6.95
CA LYS A 84 18.00 -29.41 5.54
C LYS A 84 17.82 -28.14 4.71
N VAL A 85 18.89 -27.69 4.07
CA VAL A 85 18.87 -26.58 3.12
C VAL A 85 18.65 -27.12 1.71
N THR A 86 17.73 -26.54 0.95
CA THR A 86 17.43 -26.95 -0.43
C THR A 86 17.34 -25.74 -1.35
N ASP A 87 17.94 -25.82 -2.54
CA ASP A 87 17.79 -24.79 -3.57
C ASP A 87 16.36 -24.72 -4.09
N LEU A 88 15.86 -23.49 -4.24
CA LEU A 88 14.58 -23.19 -4.86
C LEU A 88 14.76 -22.27 -6.05
N SER A 89 13.90 -22.45 -7.06
CA SER A 89 13.78 -21.50 -8.15
C SER A 89 12.33 -21.41 -8.64
N ALA A 90 11.93 -20.18 -8.99
CA ALA A 90 10.61 -19.89 -9.55
C ALA A 90 10.73 -18.78 -10.59
N GLY A 91 10.91 -19.15 -11.85
CA GLY A 91 11.19 -18.19 -12.93
C GLY A 91 12.49 -17.42 -12.66
N ALA A 92 12.39 -16.09 -12.54
CA ALA A 92 13.51 -15.19 -12.25
C ALA A 92 13.90 -15.14 -10.76
N TRP A 93 13.13 -15.78 -9.88
CA TRP A 93 13.45 -15.87 -8.46
C TRP A 93 14.46 -16.98 -8.19
N ARG A 94 15.42 -16.70 -7.31
CA ARG A 94 16.40 -17.65 -6.79
C ARG A 94 16.26 -17.70 -5.28
N GLY A 95 16.24 -18.89 -4.70
CA GLY A 95 15.91 -19.03 -3.29
C GLY A 95 16.50 -20.26 -2.63
N LEU A 96 16.30 -20.32 -1.32
CA LEU A 96 16.66 -21.44 -0.47
C LEU A 96 15.49 -21.75 0.46
N CYS A 97 15.20 -23.03 0.64
CA CYS A 97 14.31 -23.53 1.69
C CYS A 97 15.14 -24.07 2.85
N VAL A 98 14.73 -23.77 4.06
CA VAL A 98 15.26 -24.33 5.30
C VAL A 98 14.12 -25.01 6.02
N ILE A 99 14.19 -26.33 6.17
CA ILE A 99 13.22 -27.11 6.93
C ILE A 99 13.78 -27.39 8.32
N GLN A 100 13.00 -27.07 9.35
CA GLN A 100 13.32 -27.25 10.76
C GLN A 100 12.20 -28.07 11.44
N GLU A 101 12.43 -28.50 12.68
CA GLU A 101 11.40 -29.25 13.45
C GLU A 101 10.10 -28.46 13.63
N LYS A 102 10.18 -27.13 13.71
CA LYS A 102 9.03 -26.24 14.02
C LYS A 102 8.53 -25.45 12.79
N GLY A 103 8.75 -26.01 11.60
CA GLY A 103 8.26 -25.42 10.35
C GLY A 103 9.36 -25.22 9.32
N SER A 104 9.11 -24.33 8.37
CA SER A 104 10.02 -24.07 7.28
C SER A 104 10.07 -22.59 6.91
N THR A 105 11.21 -22.17 6.38
CA THR A 105 11.41 -20.82 5.85
C THR A 105 11.94 -20.92 4.43
N ALA A 106 11.24 -20.28 3.48
CA ALA A 106 11.70 -20.16 2.11
C ALA A 106 12.04 -18.71 1.80
N ARG A 107 13.27 -18.44 1.37
CA ARG A 107 13.76 -17.10 1.03
C ARG A 107 14.04 -17.03 -0.46
N PHE A 108 13.51 -16.02 -1.13
CA PHE A 108 13.71 -15.78 -2.56
C PHE A 108 14.21 -14.37 -2.82
N GLY A 109 15.30 -14.25 -3.56
CA GLY A 109 15.85 -12.98 -4.04
C GLY A 109 15.58 -12.76 -5.53
N ARG A 110 15.33 -11.51 -5.92
CA ARG A 110 15.28 -11.06 -7.32
C ARG A 110 15.73 -9.61 -7.45
N TYR A 111 16.53 -9.33 -8.47
CA TYR A 111 16.96 -7.98 -8.81
C TYR A 111 16.08 -7.41 -9.93
N PHE A 112 15.61 -6.18 -9.74
CA PHE A 112 14.79 -5.43 -10.68
C PHE A 112 15.61 -4.27 -11.25
N VAL A 113 16.11 -4.47 -12.48
CA VAL A 113 17.07 -3.59 -13.15
C VAL A 113 16.54 -2.16 -13.26
N GLU A 114 15.29 -2.00 -13.67
CA GLU A 114 14.64 -0.70 -13.90
C GLU A 114 14.54 0.14 -12.62
N SER A 115 14.48 -0.53 -11.47
CA SER A 115 14.37 0.11 -10.15
C SER A 115 15.70 0.16 -9.39
N GLY A 116 16.77 -0.43 -9.94
CA GLY A 116 18.04 -0.59 -9.23
C GLY A 116 17.88 -1.29 -7.87
N CYS A 117 16.91 -2.22 -7.75
CA CYS A 117 16.47 -2.72 -6.45
C CYS A 117 16.61 -4.24 -6.35
N LEU A 118 17.28 -4.69 -5.29
CA LEU A 118 17.19 -6.06 -4.82
C LEU A 118 15.95 -6.19 -3.96
N VAL A 119 15.10 -7.15 -4.31
CA VAL A 119 13.93 -7.55 -3.54
C VAL A 119 14.16 -8.94 -3.00
N GLU A 120 13.69 -9.16 -1.77
CA GLU A 120 13.67 -10.47 -1.16
C GLU A 120 12.28 -10.75 -0.57
N LEU A 121 11.73 -11.94 -0.85
CA LEU A 121 10.52 -12.46 -0.23
C LEU A 121 10.90 -13.62 0.70
N VAL A 122 10.44 -13.56 1.96
CA VAL A 122 10.66 -14.61 2.96
C VAL A 122 9.32 -15.18 3.37
N PHE A 123 9.05 -16.42 3.00
CA PHE A 123 7.89 -17.17 3.44
C PHE A 123 8.19 -17.87 4.76
N LEU A 124 7.28 -17.74 5.71
CA LEU A 124 7.37 -18.29 7.05
C LEU A 124 6.22 -19.29 7.25
N TRP A 125 6.55 -20.57 7.20
CA TRP A 125 5.58 -21.64 7.37
C TRP A 125 5.74 -22.30 8.72
N PRO A 126 4.67 -22.40 9.51
CA PRO A 126 4.72 -23.10 10.80
C PRO A 126 4.79 -24.61 10.66
N GLU A 127 4.47 -25.13 9.48
CA GLU A 127 4.39 -26.54 9.14
C GLU A 127 5.11 -26.75 7.81
N ALA A 128 4.56 -27.62 6.96
CA ALA A 128 5.06 -27.83 5.61
C ALA A 128 4.91 -26.56 4.74
N PRO A 129 5.83 -26.34 3.78
CA PRO A 129 5.69 -25.26 2.82
C PRO A 129 4.40 -25.36 1.99
N GLU A 130 3.70 -24.24 1.81
CA GLU A 130 2.58 -24.15 0.87
C GLU A 130 3.09 -23.78 -0.54
N GLU A 131 3.81 -24.69 -1.20
CA GLU A 131 4.54 -24.40 -2.45
C GLU A 131 3.69 -23.76 -3.56
N GLN A 132 2.42 -24.18 -3.70
CA GLN A 132 1.53 -23.62 -4.71
C GLN A 132 1.23 -22.14 -4.44
N LEU A 133 1.00 -21.78 -3.18
CA LEU A 133 0.76 -20.41 -2.75
C LEU A 133 2.03 -19.56 -2.91
N GLU A 134 3.20 -20.08 -2.55
CA GLU A 134 4.48 -19.40 -2.78
C GLU A 134 4.67 -19.06 -4.26
N ARG A 135 4.46 -20.06 -5.15
CA ARG A 135 4.58 -19.87 -6.60
C ARG A 135 3.59 -18.84 -7.13
N ALA A 136 2.35 -18.85 -6.64
CA ALA A 136 1.34 -17.86 -7.01
C ALA A 136 1.77 -16.44 -6.61
N ILE A 137 2.24 -16.25 -5.37
CA ILE A 137 2.72 -14.97 -4.86
C ILE A 137 3.95 -14.50 -5.65
N LEU A 138 4.96 -15.35 -5.83
CA LEU A 138 6.18 -15.04 -6.60
C LEU A 138 5.89 -14.68 -8.05
N LYS A 139 4.91 -15.33 -8.68
CA LYS A 139 4.46 -15.04 -10.05
C LYS A 139 3.74 -13.71 -10.15
N SER A 140 2.95 -13.34 -9.14
CA SER A 140 2.22 -12.07 -9.09
C SER A 140 3.13 -10.87 -8.83
N PHE A 141 4.29 -11.11 -8.20
CA PHE A 141 5.19 -10.05 -7.78
C PHE A 141 5.90 -9.37 -8.97
N GLY A 142 5.82 -8.04 -9.03
CA GLY A 142 6.53 -7.25 -10.04
C GLY A 142 6.47 -5.75 -9.77
N PRO A 143 7.14 -4.94 -10.61
CA PRO A 143 6.95 -3.50 -10.57
C PRO A 143 5.50 -3.15 -10.94
N GLU A 144 4.91 -2.21 -10.22
CA GLU A 144 3.67 -1.55 -10.61
C GLU A 144 4.03 -0.40 -11.56
N PRO A 145 3.55 -0.43 -12.82
CA PRO A 145 3.85 0.62 -13.77
C PRO A 145 3.21 1.94 -13.36
N GLU A 146 3.82 3.05 -13.77
CA GLU A 146 3.16 4.35 -13.68
C GLU A 146 1.93 4.37 -14.60
N THR A 147 0.88 5.05 -14.16
CA THR A 147 -0.32 5.28 -14.96
C THR A 147 0.00 6.16 -16.17
N ARG A 148 -0.91 6.20 -17.16
CA ARG A 148 -0.77 7.05 -18.36
C ARG A 148 -0.58 8.54 -18.04
N THR A 149 -0.99 8.99 -16.85
CA THR A 149 -0.85 10.37 -16.39
C THR A 149 0.42 10.62 -15.58
N GLY A 150 1.33 9.63 -15.49
CA GLY A 150 2.55 9.73 -14.68
C GLY A 150 2.30 9.67 -13.18
N ALA A 151 1.16 9.12 -12.75
CA ALA A 151 0.88 8.85 -11.34
C ALA A 151 1.28 7.42 -10.95
N ARG A 152 1.69 7.25 -9.70
CA ARG A 152 1.99 5.98 -9.04
C ARG A 152 0.79 5.51 -8.26
N ARG A 153 0.43 4.24 -8.45
CA ARG A 153 -0.65 3.60 -7.71
C ARG A 153 -0.16 3.03 -6.39
N TRP A 154 -0.99 3.11 -5.36
CA TRP A 154 -0.80 2.49 -4.07
C TRP A 154 -2.07 1.74 -3.70
N ARG A 155 -1.91 0.52 -3.17
CA ARG A 155 -3.03 -0.30 -2.73
C ARG A 155 -2.66 -1.00 -1.44
N THR A 156 -3.14 -0.47 -0.33
CA THR A 156 -2.72 -0.89 1.01
C THR A 156 -3.72 -0.44 2.07
N PHE A 157 -3.89 -1.19 3.14
CA PHE A 157 -4.76 -0.84 4.28
C PHE A 157 -6.22 -0.50 3.89
N GLY A 158 -6.73 -1.11 2.82
CA GLY A 158 -8.06 -0.85 2.25
C GLY A 158 -8.18 0.49 1.51
N LEU A 159 -7.06 1.14 1.18
CA LEU A 159 -6.98 2.31 0.31
C LEU A 159 -6.43 1.89 -1.05
N ASP A 160 -7.03 2.37 -2.13
CA ASP A 160 -6.52 2.25 -3.50
C ASP A 160 -6.47 3.65 -4.12
N LEU A 161 -5.27 4.15 -4.35
CA LEU A 161 -5.05 5.55 -4.67
C LEU A 161 -3.95 5.76 -5.71
N CYS A 162 -4.02 6.89 -6.41
CA CYS A 162 -3.01 7.33 -7.36
C CYS A 162 -2.40 8.65 -6.88
N VAL A 163 -1.09 8.81 -6.98
CA VAL A 163 -0.37 10.05 -6.61
C VAL A 163 0.63 10.38 -7.71
N PRO A 164 0.77 11.65 -8.15
CA PRO A 164 1.78 12.02 -9.13
C PRO A 164 3.17 11.53 -8.72
N ALA A 165 3.96 11.02 -9.66
CA ALA A 165 5.29 10.46 -9.38
C ALA A 165 6.27 11.46 -8.75
N THR A 166 6.00 12.76 -8.87
CA THR A 166 6.77 13.86 -8.27
C THR A 166 6.56 14.02 -6.76
N PHE A 167 5.61 13.30 -6.17
CA PHE A 167 5.34 13.35 -4.74
C PHE A 167 6.15 12.27 -4.01
N SER A 168 6.61 12.61 -2.81
CA SER A 168 7.27 11.68 -1.91
C SER A 168 6.31 11.24 -0.80
N PHE A 169 6.38 9.95 -0.44
CA PHE A 169 5.61 9.43 0.68
C PHE A 169 6.15 9.97 2.00
N SER A 170 5.34 10.73 2.74
CA SER A 170 5.80 11.45 3.95
C SER A 170 5.32 10.78 5.23
N GLN A 171 4.09 10.25 5.27
CA GLN A 171 3.49 9.74 6.50
C GLN A 171 2.58 8.54 6.24
N CYS A 172 2.61 7.61 7.20
CA CYS A 172 1.67 6.51 7.29
C CYS A 172 1.22 6.37 8.74
N ILE A 173 -0.08 6.40 8.99
CA ILE A 173 -0.68 6.06 10.29
C ILE A 173 -1.69 4.94 10.03
N VAL A 174 -1.50 3.83 10.73
CA VAL A 174 -2.42 2.69 10.68
C VAL A 174 -2.78 2.33 12.11
N GLN A 175 -4.08 2.37 12.40
CA GLN A 175 -4.69 2.06 13.68
C GLN A 175 -5.99 1.29 13.42
N PRO A 176 -6.56 0.62 14.44
CA PRO A 176 -7.90 0.06 14.32
C PRO A 176 -8.88 1.13 13.79
N ALA A 177 -9.58 0.80 12.71
CA ALA A 177 -10.51 1.69 12.02
C ALA A 177 -9.93 3.01 11.47
N LEU A 178 -8.60 3.17 11.35
CA LEU A 178 -7.99 4.32 10.68
C LEU A 178 -6.78 3.90 9.85
N ALA A 179 -6.81 4.17 8.56
CA ALA A 179 -5.62 4.21 7.72
C ALA A 179 -5.45 5.63 7.17
N HIS A 180 -4.24 6.17 7.24
CA HIS A 180 -3.91 7.50 6.74
C HIS A 180 -2.55 7.47 6.04
N LEU A 181 -2.53 7.92 4.80
CA LEU A 181 -1.34 8.07 3.96
C LEU A 181 -1.20 9.55 3.58
N GLU A 182 -0.02 10.12 3.79
CA GLU A 182 0.30 11.49 3.34
C GLU A 182 1.48 11.46 2.36
N PHE A 183 1.38 12.32 1.35
CA PHE A 183 2.38 12.51 0.32
C PHE A 183 2.72 14.01 0.21
N ALA A 184 4.00 14.33 0.30
CA ALA A 184 4.50 15.68 0.13
C ALA A 184 4.81 15.94 -1.36
N GLY A 185 4.33 17.06 -1.89
CA GLY A 185 4.67 17.51 -3.23
C GLY A 185 6.07 18.15 -3.29
N PRO A 186 6.55 18.50 -4.50
CA PRO A 186 7.90 19.01 -4.72
C PRO A 186 8.15 20.39 -4.10
N ARG A 187 7.10 21.13 -3.73
CA ARG A 187 7.19 22.46 -3.10
C ARG A 187 6.19 22.57 -1.98
N ARG A 188 6.57 23.14 -0.84
CA ARG A 188 5.62 23.48 0.23
C ARG A 188 4.67 24.59 -0.26
N PRO A 189 3.36 24.53 0.08
CA PRO A 189 2.70 23.58 0.96
C PRO A 189 2.02 22.40 0.23
N VAL A 190 2.41 22.09 -1.01
CA VAL A 190 1.75 21.06 -1.83
C VAL A 190 1.82 19.71 -1.14
N ARG A 191 0.66 19.07 -0.93
CA ARG A 191 0.54 17.75 -0.29
C ARG A 191 -0.79 17.10 -0.59
N TRP A 192 -0.82 15.77 -0.62
CA TRP A 192 -2.03 14.96 -0.75
C TRP A 192 -2.15 14.05 0.47
N SER A 193 -3.34 13.98 1.08
CA SER A 193 -3.65 13.17 2.26
C SER A 193 -4.86 12.29 1.97
N PHE A 194 -4.75 11.02 2.31
CA PHE A 194 -5.76 9.99 2.05
C PHE A 194 -6.09 9.26 3.33
N ARG A 195 -7.37 9.10 3.63
CA ARG A 195 -7.81 8.41 4.85
C ARG A 195 -8.93 7.42 4.55
N ARG A 196 -8.91 6.31 5.29
CA ARG A 196 -10.01 5.37 5.43
C ARG A 196 -10.35 5.27 6.91
N LEU A 197 -11.60 5.55 7.26
CA LEU A 197 -12.12 5.46 8.61
C LEU A 197 -13.18 4.35 8.68
N GLY A 198 -13.02 3.43 9.62
CA GLY A 198 -13.93 2.32 9.89
C GLY A 198 -14.93 2.63 10.99
N LEU A 199 -15.81 1.66 11.28
CA LEU A 199 -16.83 1.76 12.33
C LEU A 199 -17.78 2.96 12.18
N VAL A 200 -17.95 3.48 10.95
CA VAL A 200 -18.69 4.70 10.64
C VAL A 200 -20.09 4.74 11.27
N PRO A 201 -20.92 3.68 11.22
CA PRO A 201 -22.26 3.71 11.82
C PRO A 201 -22.26 3.97 13.35
N ARG A 202 -21.14 3.69 14.03
CA ARG A 202 -21.03 3.85 15.48
C ARG A 202 -20.77 5.29 15.89
N TRP A 203 -20.00 6.05 15.12
CA TRP A 203 -19.54 7.39 15.53
C TRP A 203 -19.97 8.53 14.60
N LEU A 204 -20.22 8.29 13.31
CA LEU A 204 -20.66 9.34 12.39
C LEU A 204 -22.18 9.53 12.51
N LYS A 205 -22.59 10.58 13.24
CA LYS A 205 -24.02 10.90 13.48
C LYS A 205 -24.57 11.96 12.54
N ASN A 206 -23.69 12.80 12.00
CA ASN A 206 -24.05 13.87 11.08
C ASN A 206 -23.81 13.45 9.62
N PRO A 207 -24.45 14.10 8.64
CA PRO A 207 -24.14 13.92 7.23
C PRO A 207 -22.64 14.08 6.93
N VAL A 208 -22.13 13.31 5.95
CA VAL A 208 -20.70 13.32 5.57
C VAL A 208 -20.21 14.74 5.24
N GLY A 209 -21.06 15.57 4.61
CA GLY A 209 -20.70 16.94 4.25
C GLY A 209 -20.46 17.85 5.47
N ASP A 210 -21.20 17.65 6.55
CA ASP A 210 -21.01 18.40 7.80
C ASP A 210 -19.77 17.92 8.54
N TRP A 211 -19.52 16.60 8.54
CA TRP A 211 -18.26 16.05 9.05
C TRP A 211 -17.06 16.61 8.29
N LEU A 212 -17.10 16.63 6.95
CA LEU A 212 -16.03 17.14 6.11
C LEU A 212 -15.78 18.63 6.37
N ALA A 213 -16.84 19.42 6.52
CA ALA A 213 -16.72 20.83 6.90
C ALA A 213 -16.04 21.01 8.27
N ALA A 214 -16.35 20.15 9.24
CA ALA A 214 -15.69 20.16 10.54
C ALA A 214 -14.20 19.75 10.49
N GLN A 215 -13.80 18.92 9.51
CA GLN A 215 -12.39 18.58 9.27
C GLN A 215 -11.61 19.70 8.55
N THR A 216 -12.31 20.63 7.90
CA THR A 216 -11.67 21.67 7.07
C THR A 216 -10.91 22.67 7.95
N SER A 217 -9.64 22.90 7.64
CA SER A 217 -8.79 23.83 8.40
C SER A 217 -9.33 25.27 8.40
N LYS A 218 -9.12 26.00 9.51
CA LYS A 218 -9.34 27.46 9.59
C LYS A 218 -8.48 28.26 8.60
N SER A 219 -7.46 27.62 8.00
CA SER A 219 -6.62 28.20 6.95
C SER A 219 -7.32 28.28 5.59
N ILE A 220 -8.52 27.68 5.44
CA ILE A 220 -9.28 27.71 4.19
C ILE A 220 -10.17 28.95 4.13
N ARG A 221 -10.07 29.71 3.04
CA ARG A 221 -10.90 30.90 2.79
C ARG A 221 -11.86 30.63 1.64
N GLN A 222 -13.05 31.23 1.76
CA GLN A 222 -14.13 31.13 0.79
C GLN A 222 -14.45 29.67 0.43
N PRO A 223 -14.69 28.78 1.42
CA PRO A 223 -14.98 27.39 1.15
C PRO A 223 -16.28 27.29 0.33
N ARG A 224 -16.22 26.57 -0.78
CA ARG A 224 -17.37 26.21 -1.62
C ARG A 224 -17.67 24.74 -1.40
N ARG A 225 -18.92 24.43 -1.07
CA ARG A 225 -19.39 23.05 -0.92
C ARG A 225 -20.05 22.60 -2.21
N SER A 226 -19.82 21.35 -2.59
CA SER A 226 -20.50 20.70 -3.70
C SER A 226 -20.63 19.20 -3.42
N ALA A 227 -21.46 18.52 -4.19
CA ALA A 227 -21.58 17.07 -4.14
C ALA A 227 -21.52 16.49 -5.56
N LEU A 228 -21.04 15.25 -5.67
CA LEU A 228 -20.98 14.50 -6.91
C LEU A 228 -21.40 13.05 -6.63
N ASP A 229 -22.32 12.52 -7.42
CA ASP A 229 -22.71 11.11 -7.36
C ASP A 229 -21.99 10.32 -8.47
N VAL A 230 -21.23 9.28 -8.09
CA VAL A 230 -20.50 8.40 -9.02
C VAL A 230 -20.63 6.96 -8.57
N ALA A 231 -21.09 6.07 -9.45
CA ALA A 231 -21.19 4.63 -9.18
C ALA A 231 -21.89 4.32 -7.84
N GLY A 232 -22.98 5.02 -7.51
CA GLY A 232 -23.71 4.87 -6.24
C GLY A 232 -23.02 5.47 -5.00
N HIS A 233 -21.93 6.23 -5.18
CA HIS A 233 -21.23 6.94 -4.12
C HIS A 233 -21.56 8.42 -4.17
N ARG A 234 -22.15 8.95 -3.11
CA ARG A 234 -22.32 10.39 -2.92
C ARG A 234 -21.07 10.98 -2.29
N MET A 235 -20.35 11.78 -3.06
CA MET A 235 -19.10 12.43 -2.66
C MET A 235 -19.34 13.88 -2.30
N GLU A 236 -19.21 14.20 -1.03
CA GLU A 236 -19.26 15.57 -0.52
C GLU A 236 -17.89 16.22 -0.72
N ARG A 237 -17.85 17.47 -1.19
CA ARG A 237 -16.62 18.18 -1.57
C ARG A 237 -16.56 19.57 -0.98
N ILE A 238 -15.33 20.01 -0.66
CA ILE A 238 -15.02 21.37 -0.23
C ILE A 238 -13.80 21.88 -1.00
N GLU A 239 -13.94 23.03 -1.64
CA GLU A 239 -12.87 23.72 -2.37
C GLU A 239 -12.66 25.13 -1.81
N GLY A 240 -11.45 25.66 -1.89
CA GLY A 240 -11.20 27.04 -1.45
C GLY A 240 -9.74 27.48 -1.60
N ALA A 241 -9.44 28.69 -1.12
CA ALA A 241 -8.07 29.17 -1.06
C ALA A 241 -7.39 28.71 0.25
N PHE A 242 -6.21 28.11 0.16
CA PHE A 242 -5.38 27.75 1.31
C PHE A 242 -4.47 28.93 1.69
N ILE A 243 -4.69 29.51 2.87
CA ILE A 243 -3.90 30.61 3.43
C ILE A 243 -3.34 30.17 4.80
N PRO A 244 -2.11 29.65 4.83
CA PRO A 244 -1.50 29.19 6.08
C PRO A 244 -1.23 30.36 7.03
N HIS A 245 -1.21 30.09 8.34
CA HIS A 245 -0.82 31.07 9.35
C HIS A 245 0.68 31.43 9.25
N GLY A 246 0.99 32.69 8.93
CA GLY A 246 2.35 33.27 8.87
C GLY A 246 2.57 34.14 7.64
N LEU A 247 3.22 35.30 7.81
CA LEU A 247 3.36 36.35 6.78
C LEU A 247 4.15 35.93 5.52
N LEU A 248 4.98 34.88 5.61
CA LEU A 248 5.86 34.42 4.52
C LEU A 248 5.53 33.02 4.00
N LYS A 249 4.42 32.42 4.42
CA LYS A 249 4.07 31.07 3.97
C LYS A 249 3.35 31.11 2.63
N ALA A 250 3.80 30.25 1.72
CA ALA A 250 3.21 30.13 0.39
C ALA A 250 1.72 29.72 0.49
N ARG A 251 0.89 30.46 -0.26
CA ARG A 251 -0.54 30.19 -0.40
C ARG A 251 -0.77 29.09 -1.43
N GLY A 252 -1.94 28.45 -1.37
CA GLY A 252 -2.30 27.37 -2.29
C GLY A 252 -3.78 27.32 -2.60
N LEU A 253 -4.16 26.27 -3.33
CA LEU A 253 -5.55 25.88 -3.54
C LEU A 253 -5.85 24.67 -2.66
N TYR A 254 -7.04 24.63 -2.09
CA TYR A 254 -7.55 23.53 -1.27
C TYR A 254 -8.66 22.82 -2.02
N ASP A 255 -8.62 21.49 -1.98
CA ASP A 255 -9.70 20.62 -2.40
C ASP A 255 -9.75 19.41 -1.47
N ALA A 256 -10.93 19.09 -0.96
CA ALA A 256 -11.16 17.90 -0.18
C ALA A 256 -12.47 17.22 -0.58
N ALA A 257 -12.52 15.91 -0.41
CA ALA A 257 -13.69 15.09 -0.70
C ALA A 257 -13.84 13.98 0.32
N ALA A 258 -15.07 13.63 0.67
CA ALA A 258 -15.38 12.49 1.53
C ALA A 258 -16.66 11.77 1.12
N TRP A 259 -16.69 10.46 1.33
CA TRP A 259 -17.86 9.62 1.07
C TRP A 259 -17.82 8.33 1.89
N THR A 260 -18.99 7.81 2.22
CA THR A 260 -19.12 6.45 2.77
C THR A 260 -19.32 5.48 1.60
N CYS A 261 -18.50 4.43 1.52
CA CYS A 261 -18.69 3.41 0.51
C CYS A 261 -19.92 2.55 0.86
N PRO A 262 -20.88 2.35 -0.07
CA PRO A 262 -22.06 1.54 0.18
C PRO A 262 -21.74 0.05 0.38
N LYS A 263 -20.60 -0.44 -0.12
CA LYS A 263 -20.21 -1.86 -0.02
C LYS A 263 -19.60 -2.23 1.32
N ASP A 264 -18.63 -1.45 1.78
CA ASP A 264 -17.85 -1.79 2.98
C ASP A 264 -18.17 -0.90 4.19
N GLN A 265 -19.06 0.09 4.01
CA GLN A 265 -19.56 0.98 5.05
C GLN A 265 -18.45 1.77 5.77
N ARG A 266 -17.32 2.01 5.10
CA ARG A 266 -16.20 2.84 5.59
C ARG A 266 -16.24 4.21 4.95
N LEU A 267 -15.69 5.19 5.66
CA LEU A 267 -15.59 6.58 5.22
C LEU A 267 -14.22 6.79 4.59
N TYR A 268 -14.22 7.26 3.36
CA TYR A 268 -13.03 7.62 2.60
C TYR A 268 -12.92 9.14 2.56
N HIS A 269 -11.70 9.64 2.69
CA HIS A 269 -11.42 11.08 2.70
C HIS A 269 -10.13 11.38 1.95
N LEU A 270 -10.20 12.34 1.03
CA LEU A 270 -9.10 12.89 0.27
C LEU A 270 -8.97 14.38 0.61
N GLU A 271 -7.77 14.82 0.94
CA GLU A 271 -7.42 16.25 1.05
C GLU A 271 -6.21 16.56 0.16
N ARG A 272 -6.28 17.66 -0.58
CA ARG A 272 -5.24 18.14 -1.49
C ARG A 272 -4.98 19.62 -1.26
N ILE A 273 -3.71 19.94 -1.05
CA ILE A 273 -3.20 21.31 -1.14
C ILE A 273 -2.35 21.38 -2.40
N ARG A 274 -2.68 22.31 -3.29
CA ARG A 274 -2.00 22.52 -4.57
C ARG A 274 -1.35 23.89 -4.64
N ALA A 275 -0.39 24.06 -5.54
CA ALA A 275 0.23 25.36 -5.78
C ALA A 275 -0.81 26.32 -6.36
N ARG A 276 -0.74 27.60 -6.00
CA ARG A 276 -1.64 28.62 -6.55
C ARG A 276 -1.48 28.80 -8.07
N SER A 277 -0.29 28.53 -8.59
CA SER A 277 0.02 28.58 -10.03
C SER A 277 -0.55 27.40 -10.82
N ASP A 278 -1.08 26.37 -10.14
CA ASP A 278 -1.73 25.24 -10.80
C ASP A 278 -3.12 25.68 -11.29
N SER A 279 -3.20 26.06 -12.56
CA SER A 279 -4.44 26.50 -13.21
C SER A 279 -5.32 25.33 -13.65
N ALA A 280 -4.78 24.12 -13.75
CA ALA A 280 -5.55 22.96 -14.16
C ALA A 280 -6.56 22.60 -13.06
N PRO A 281 -7.79 22.18 -13.42
CA PRO A 281 -8.67 21.58 -12.43
C PRO A 281 -8.02 20.31 -11.88
N PRO A 282 -8.16 20.04 -10.56
CA PRO A 282 -7.60 18.82 -10.02
C PRO A 282 -8.40 17.63 -10.57
N PRO A 283 -7.79 16.44 -10.71
CA PRO A 283 -8.53 15.25 -11.12
C PRO A 283 -9.70 14.99 -10.15
N PRO A 284 -10.86 14.53 -10.64
CA PRO A 284 -11.99 14.17 -9.77
C PRO A 284 -11.58 13.20 -8.65
N PRO A 285 -12.17 13.30 -7.44
CA PRO A 285 -11.77 12.47 -6.30
C PRO A 285 -11.77 10.96 -6.58
N HIS A 286 -12.76 10.46 -7.32
CA HIS A 286 -12.89 9.05 -7.68
C HIS A 286 -11.79 8.53 -8.61
N GLN A 287 -11.10 9.40 -9.36
CA GLN A 287 -9.94 9.01 -10.19
C GLN A 287 -8.66 8.86 -9.38
N VAL A 288 -8.65 9.39 -8.16
CA VAL A 288 -7.46 9.48 -7.31
C VAL A 288 -7.55 8.57 -6.10
N LEU A 289 -8.75 8.33 -5.58
CA LEU A 289 -9.01 7.45 -4.44
C LEU A 289 -10.26 6.62 -4.72
N SER A 290 -10.08 5.30 -4.73
CA SER A 290 -11.12 4.30 -4.91
C SER A 290 -11.28 3.46 -3.66
N CYS A 291 -12.53 3.20 -3.27
CA CYS A 291 -12.89 2.34 -2.14
C CYS A 291 -13.28 0.92 -2.55
N CYS A 292 -13.73 0.72 -3.79
CA CYS A 292 -14.20 -0.57 -4.28
C CYS A 292 -14.03 -0.68 -5.80
N GLU A 293 -14.20 -1.90 -6.31
CA GLU A 293 -14.08 -2.21 -7.75
C GLU A 293 -15.05 -1.41 -8.63
N GLU A 294 -16.27 -1.14 -8.15
CA GLU A 294 -17.24 -0.33 -8.90
C GLU A 294 -16.72 1.07 -9.12
N LEU A 295 -16.27 1.74 -8.06
CA LEU A 295 -15.75 3.09 -8.18
C LEU A 295 -14.48 3.14 -9.05
N ARG A 296 -13.62 2.12 -8.94
CA ARG A 296 -12.37 1.98 -9.71
C ARG A 296 -12.61 1.91 -11.22
N ARG A 297 -13.72 1.30 -11.67
CA ARG A 297 -14.05 1.23 -13.12
C ARG A 297 -14.40 2.58 -13.73
N HIS A 298 -14.65 3.59 -12.90
CA HIS A 298 -14.90 4.96 -13.31
C HIS A 298 -13.66 5.88 -13.12
N SER A 299 -12.54 5.33 -12.63
CA SER A 299 -11.29 6.05 -12.41
C SER A 299 -10.46 6.25 -13.68
#